data_AF-B5YIR8-F1
#
_entry.id   AF-B5YIR8-F1
#
_cell.length_a   1.000
_cell.length_b   1.000
_cell.length_c   1.000
_cell.angle_alpha   90.00
_cell.angle_beta   90.00
_cell.angle_gamma   90.00
#
_symmetry.space_group_name_H-M   'P 1'
#
loop_
_entity.id
_entity.type
_entity.pdbx_description
1 polymer ?
#
loop_
_entity_poly.entity_id
_entity_poly.type
_entity_poly.pdbx_seq_one_letter_code
_entity_poly.pdbx_strand_id
1 'polypeptide(L)'
;MKIDRKMLFKNSNQLILESFSNEQNYLDLINKKKYSSDEALEILENIDWDFKSFSTQYLTHTFHPYPARFIPQIPLTFIKLFTKERERVLDPMCGCGTTLVEAFLNDRNSIGNDLNPLAALIAKVKTTLIKKDEFKYLNEKLIKMKKYLDLDYRNIDRTINGLPNRKVSKIFNKTIISKLEIIRETLIEIKEEGYYDLFDLGRIALSSTIWSLVENGNGINVDELFIKKIKSMQQILSQMSKVIKDPPDVKVICGDARNLSIENNSIDLIITSPPYVNALDYYRVHMYNMLWLGMDFDLFRKHEIGGHSHFINNRFRLLSEYLGDMLRSMIEMNRVLKRDKFCVIVVGNSSLEYELIESHKFFTEMAKKIGFIPIKTIFRNIDKTRKYTSADIGKIDEEYIVVMQKKEETHIFANDDNFVSQIVKELMLHFKEQIKNNPGTSTRGKKPSNERLLKNIDKISEAIEKIPEDIRIKE
;
A
#
# COMPACT_ATOMS: atom_id res chain seq x y z
N MET A 1 22.49 16.95 4.55
CA MET A 1 23.71 16.11 4.49
C MET A 1 23.51 15.15 3.32
N LYS A 2 24.38 15.15 2.28
CA LYS A 2 24.16 14.32 1.07
C LYS A 2 24.22 12.84 1.46
N ILE A 3 23.15 12.08 1.20
CA ILE A 3 23.22 10.62 1.21
C ILE A 3 24.17 10.25 0.07
N ASP A 4 25.43 9.95 0.37
CA ASP A 4 26.38 9.50 -0.62
C ASP A 4 26.08 8.03 -0.95
N ARG A 5 25.10 7.81 -1.84
CA ARG A 5 24.68 6.48 -2.32
C ARG A 5 25.81 5.73 -3.04
N LYS A 6 26.99 6.34 -3.27
CA LYS A 6 28.19 5.71 -3.84
C LYS A 6 28.64 4.44 -3.11
N MET A 7 28.31 4.26 -1.83
CA MET A 7 28.73 3.09 -1.07
C MET A 7 27.90 1.81 -1.32
N LEU A 8 26.80 1.88 -2.07
CA LEU A 8 25.85 0.75 -2.20
C LEU A 8 26.02 -0.13 -3.45
N PHE A 9 26.84 0.26 -4.42
CA PHE A 9 26.93 -0.49 -5.69
C PHE A 9 28.35 -0.52 -6.24
N LYS A 10 29.03 -1.66 -6.10
CA LYS A 10 30.21 -2.02 -6.89
C LYS A 10 29.77 -3.04 -7.94
N ASN A 11 29.74 -2.62 -9.21
CA ASN A 11 30.25 -3.36 -10.37
C ASN A 11 29.93 -2.62 -11.68
N SER A 12 30.95 -2.51 -12.53
CA SER A 12 31.06 -1.67 -13.72
C SER A 12 30.45 -2.32 -14.97
N ASN A 13 29.47 -1.65 -15.59
CA ASN A 13 29.01 -1.81 -16.98
C ASN A 13 28.51 -0.45 -17.50
N GLN A 14 28.57 -0.19 -18.81
CA GLN A 14 28.21 1.10 -19.42
C GLN A 14 26.72 1.47 -19.25
N LEU A 15 25.80 0.50 -19.38
CA LEU A 15 24.37 0.67 -19.06
C LEU A 15 24.13 1.02 -17.59
N ILE A 16 24.96 0.49 -16.69
CA ILE A 16 24.91 0.79 -15.26
C ILE A 16 25.34 2.24 -15.03
N LEU A 17 26.40 2.70 -15.70
CA LEU A 17 26.88 4.10 -15.62
C LEU A 17 25.83 5.11 -16.14
N GLU A 18 25.16 4.82 -17.25
CA GLU A 18 24.08 5.67 -17.76
C GLU A 18 22.87 5.71 -16.81
N SER A 19 22.46 4.55 -16.26
CA SER A 19 21.40 4.50 -15.26
C SER A 19 21.74 5.28 -13.98
N PHE A 20 23.00 5.21 -13.53
CA PHE A 20 23.50 6.00 -12.40
C PHE A 20 23.52 7.49 -12.70
N SER A 21 23.92 7.90 -13.91
CA SER A 21 23.90 9.29 -14.34
C SER A 21 22.48 9.85 -14.31
N ASN A 22 21.51 9.10 -14.83
CA ASN A 22 20.10 9.51 -14.84
C ASN A 22 19.50 9.60 -13.42
N GLU A 23 19.78 8.63 -12.55
CA GLU A 23 19.33 8.68 -11.15
C GLU A 23 19.98 9.85 -10.40
N GLN A 24 21.26 10.13 -10.64
CA GLN A 24 21.95 11.25 -10.02
C GLN A 24 21.39 12.60 -10.49
N ASN A 25 21.15 12.77 -11.79
CA ASN A 25 20.54 13.98 -12.34
C ASN A 25 19.14 14.22 -11.77
N TYR A 26 18.32 13.16 -11.66
CA TYR A 26 17.02 13.21 -10.99
C TYR A 26 17.14 13.63 -9.52
N LEU A 27 18.08 13.03 -8.77
CA LEU A 27 18.28 13.39 -7.37
C LEU A 27 18.75 14.84 -7.22
N ASP A 28 19.61 15.33 -8.10
CA ASP A 28 20.07 16.72 -8.08
C ASP A 28 18.93 17.70 -8.42
N LEU A 29 18.01 17.29 -9.30
CA LEU A 29 16.83 18.08 -9.66
C LEU A 29 15.90 18.33 -8.47
N ILE A 30 15.70 17.33 -7.59
CA ILE A 30 14.76 17.41 -6.45
C ILE A 30 15.42 17.78 -5.10
N ASN A 31 16.76 17.83 -5.01
CA ASN A 31 17.48 18.10 -3.76
C ASN A 31 17.93 19.56 -3.58
N LYS A 32 17.46 20.52 -4.39
CA LYS A 32 17.76 21.95 -4.14
C LYS A 32 17.05 22.39 -2.85
N LYS A 33 17.72 23.19 -2.04
CA LYS A 33 17.37 23.39 -0.61
C LYS A 33 15.98 23.97 -0.35
N LYS A 34 15.40 24.73 -1.28
CA LYS A 34 14.05 25.31 -1.18
C LYS A 34 13.49 25.53 -2.58
N TYR A 35 12.21 25.20 -2.75
CA TYR A 35 11.43 25.54 -3.92
C TYR A 35 10.23 26.39 -3.48
N SER A 36 9.88 27.39 -4.28
CA SER A 36 8.52 27.93 -4.25
C SER A 36 7.52 26.87 -4.74
N SER A 37 6.23 27.06 -4.47
CA SER A 37 5.21 26.14 -4.99
C SER A 37 5.21 26.08 -6.52
N ASP A 38 5.45 27.21 -7.19
CA ASP A 38 5.47 27.27 -8.65
C ASP A 38 6.72 26.59 -9.23
N GLU A 39 7.90 26.81 -8.63
CA GLU A 39 9.14 26.12 -9.01
C GLU A 39 9.01 24.60 -8.81
N ALA A 40 8.40 24.17 -7.70
CA ALA A 40 8.15 22.75 -7.45
C ALA A 40 7.25 22.13 -8.52
N LEU A 41 6.20 22.84 -8.96
CA LEU A 41 5.29 22.38 -10.00
C LEU A 41 5.97 22.34 -11.39
N GLU A 42 6.81 23.31 -11.71
CA GLU A 42 7.62 23.32 -12.94
C GLU A 42 8.60 22.14 -13.00
N ILE A 43 9.20 21.78 -11.85
CA ILE A 43 10.09 20.63 -11.77
C ILE A 43 9.37 19.31 -12.09
N LEU A 44 8.10 19.17 -11.74
CA LEU A 44 7.33 17.95 -12.07
C LEU A 44 7.26 17.69 -13.58
N GLU A 45 7.33 18.73 -14.41
CA GLU A 45 7.33 18.62 -15.88
C GLU A 45 8.65 18.09 -16.44
N ASN A 46 9.73 18.23 -15.68
CA ASN A 46 11.07 17.84 -16.08
C ASN A 46 11.46 16.44 -15.57
N ILE A 47 10.53 15.71 -14.96
CA ILE A 47 10.75 14.37 -14.43
C ILE A 47 10.22 13.33 -15.42
N ASP A 48 11.06 12.35 -15.76
CA ASP A 48 10.59 11.11 -16.40
C ASP A 48 9.94 10.22 -15.34
N TRP A 49 8.61 10.21 -15.33
CA TRP A 49 7.79 9.48 -14.37
C TRP A 49 7.74 7.98 -14.61
N ASP A 50 8.28 7.46 -15.71
CA ASP A 50 8.38 6.01 -15.89
C ASP A 50 9.45 5.42 -14.95
N PHE A 51 10.48 6.19 -14.61
CA PHE A 51 11.63 5.79 -13.77
C PHE A 51 12.26 4.46 -14.23
N LYS A 52 12.37 4.28 -15.55
CA LYS A 52 12.96 3.07 -16.14
C LYS A 52 14.36 2.86 -15.58
N SER A 53 14.65 1.62 -15.19
CA SER A 53 15.94 1.19 -14.66
C SER A 53 16.27 1.61 -13.21
N PHE A 54 15.53 2.52 -12.57
CA PHE A 54 15.84 3.00 -11.21
C PHE A 54 15.75 1.91 -10.16
N SER A 55 16.60 1.93 -9.13
CA SER A 55 16.49 0.94 -8.05
C SER A 55 15.28 1.23 -7.15
N THR A 56 14.42 0.23 -6.99
CA THR A 56 13.22 0.30 -6.12
C THR A 56 13.34 -0.61 -4.89
N GLN A 57 14.37 -1.47 -4.85
CA GLN A 57 14.61 -2.48 -3.80
C GLN A 57 15.85 -2.11 -2.99
N TYR A 58 15.73 -1.12 -2.12
CA TYR A 58 16.79 -0.71 -1.21
C TYR A 58 16.31 -0.63 0.24
N LEU A 59 17.22 -0.86 1.18
CA LEU A 59 16.98 -0.79 2.61
C LEU A 59 15.70 -1.54 3.01
N THR A 60 14.85 -0.94 3.85
CA THR A 60 13.68 -1.60 4.44
C THR A 60 12.56 -1.87 3.43
N HIS A 61 12.62 -1.31 2.20
CA HIS A 61 11.67 -1.66 1.13
C HIS A 61 11.70 -3.14 0.75
N THR A 62 12.74 -3.88 1.11
CA THR A 62 12.89 -5.32 0.79
C THR A 62 12.36 -6.26 1.87
N PHE A 63 11.77 -5.75 2.97
CA PHE A 63 11.38 -6.58 4.12
C PHE A 63 10.25 -7.57 3.80
N HIS A 64 9.29 -7.17 2.97
CA HIS A 64 8.12 -7.98 2.66
C HIS A 64 7.74 -7.85 1.18
N PRO A 65 7.38 -8.96 0.50
CA PRO A 65 6.91 -8.96 -0.89
C PRO A 65 5.44 -8.49 -1.01
N TYR A 66 5.06 -7.45 -0.27
CA TYR A 66 3.69 -6.93 -0.28
C TYR A 66 3.30 -6.48 -1.71
N PRO A 67 2.13 -6.90 -2.22
CA PRO A 67 1.75 -6.66 -3.61
C PRO A 67 1.31 -5.21 -3.84
N ALA A 68 1.21 -4.81 -5.12
CA ALA A 68 0.53 -3.57 -5.54
C ALA A 68 1.01 -2.29 -4.82
N ARG A 69 2.32 -2.15 -4.63
CA ARG A 69 2.97 -0.93 -4.12
C ARG A 69 3.44 -0.03 -5.26
N PHE A 70 3.33 1.29 -5.10
CA PHE A 70 4.04 2.22 -5.98
C PHE A 70 5.56 2.21 -5.71
N ILE A 71 6.33 2.72 -6.67
CA ILE A 71 7.79 2.81 -6.55
C ILE A 71 8.20 3.94 -5.58
N PRO A 72 9.32 3.82 -4.84
CA PRO A 72 9.76 4.84 -3.88
C PRO A 72 9.99 6.24 -4.46
N GLN A 73 10.36 6.33 -5.75
CA GLN A 73 10.65 7.60 -6.42
C GLN A 73 9.44 8.54 -6.46
N ILE A 74 8.22 7.99 -6.52
CA ILE A 74 7.01 8.82 -6.53
C ILE A 74 6.86 9.59 -5.20
N PRO A 75 6.70 8.95 -4.02
CA PRO A 75 6.60 9.68 -2.76
C PRO A 75 7.85 10.52 -2.47
N LEU A 76 9.05 10.02 -2.79
CA LEU A 76 10.30 10.77 -2.63
C LEU A 76 10.25 12.15 -3.33
N THR A 77 9.78 12.18 -4.57
CA THR A 77 9.68 13.42 -5.36
C THR A 77 8.81 14.45 -4.65
N PHE A 78 7.59 14.09 -4.27
CA PHE A 78 6.67 15.03 -3.64
C PHE A 78 7.12 15.43 -2.22
N ILE A 79 7.69 14.50 -1.46
CA ILE A 79 8.28 14.79 -0.15
C ILE A 79 9.39 15.84 -0.28
N LYS A 80 10.27 15.70 -1.27
CA LYS A 80 11.37 16.63 -1.49
C LYS A 80 10.93 18.02 -1.95
N LEU A 81 9.93 18.07 -2.83
CA LEU A 81 9.49 19.32 -3.45
C LEU A 81 8.49 20.10 -2.59
N PHE A 82 7.61 19.43 -1.84
CA PHE A 82 6.48 20.08 -1.17
C PHE A 82 6.56 20.07 0.37
N THR A 83 7.63 19.52 0.95
CA THR A 83 7.85 19.54 2.40
C THR A 83 9.26 19.95 2.80
N LYS A 84 9.37 20.53 4.00
CA LYS A 84 10.63 20.77 4.70
C LYS A 84 10.96 19.62 5.66
N GLU A 85 12.19 19.56 6.12
CA GLU A 85 12.57 18.65 7.22
C GLU A 85 11.65 18.89 8.43
N ARG A 86 11.23 17.81 9.08
CA ARG A 86 10.28 17.74 10.20
C ARG A 86 8.84 18.20 9.91
N GLU A 87 8.53 18.66 8.70
CA GLU A 87 7.13 18.76 8.28
C GLU A 87 6.50 17.36 8.17
N ARG A 88 5.18 17.30 8.27
CA ARG A 88 4.44 16.05 8.45
C ARG A 88 3.80 15.57 7.16
N VAL A 89 4.18 14.37 6.73
CA VAL A 89 3.63 13.67 5.55
C VAL A 89 2.58 12.66 6.00
N LEU A 90 1.43 12.61 5.34
CA LEU A 90 0.41 11.60 5.58
C LEU A 90 0.27 10.69 4.36
N ASP A 91 0.17 9.40 4.64
CA ASP A 91 -0.38 8.41 3.70
C ASP A 91 -1.62 7.76 4.35
N PRO A 92 -2.84 8.14 3.96
CA PRO A 92 -4.07 7.66 4.59
C PRO A 92 -4.42 6.20 4.26
N MET A 93 -3.73 5.60 3.29
CA MET A 93 -3.90 4.20 2.84
C MET A 93 -2.51 3.61 2.55
N CYS A 94 -1.68 3.57 3.59
CA CYS A 94 -0.22 3.51 3.44
C CYS A 94 0.33 2.18 2.93
N GLY A 95 -0.48 1.13 2.87
CA GLY A 95 -0.06 -0.22 2.52
C GLY A 95 1.18 -0.61 3.33
N CYS A 96 2.20 -1.11 2.64
CA CYS A 96 3.47 -1.49 3.27
C CYS A 96 4.41 -0.30 3.60
N GLY A 97 3.91 0.93 3.63
CA GLY A 97 4.61 2.11 4.14
C GLY A 97 5.70 2.66 3.22
N THR A 98 5.56 2.58 1.90
CA THR A 98 6.56 3.15 0.98
C THR A 98 6.73 4.66 1.21
N THR A 99 5.63 5.41 1.38
CA THR A 99 5.66 6.84 1.74
C THR A 99 6.40 7.08 3.06
N LEU A 100 6.10 6.29 4.10
CA LEU A 100 6.69 6.48 5.42
C LEU A 100 8.19 6.22 5.42
N VAL A 101 8.66 5.20 4.70
CA VAL A 101 10.11 4.96 4.55
C VAL A 101 10.79 6.13 3.85
N GLU A 102 10.21 6.65 2.76
CA GLU A 102 10.81 7.80 2.07
C GLU A 102 10.75 9.07 2.92
N ALA A 103 9.71 9.28 3.72
CA ALA A 103 9.66 10.38 4.67
C ALA A 103 10.75 10.23 5.74
N PHE A 104 10.88 9.03 6.31
CA PHE A 104 11.85 8.70 7.34
C PHE A 104 13.30 8.89 6.86
N LEU A 105 13.62 8.40 5.64
CA LEU A 105 14.95 8.53 5.04
C LEU A 105 15.32 9.98 4.68
N ASN A 106 14.36 10.89 4.71
CA ASN A 106 14.53 12.29 4.37
C ASN A 106 14.17 13.21 5.53
N ASP A 107 14.23 12.76 6.78
CA ASP A 107 14.01 13.58 7.97
C ASP A 107 12.64 14.28 8.00
N ARG A 108 11.58 13.65 7.47
CA ARG A 108 10.18 14.12 7.61
C ARG A 108 9.46 13.31 8.67
N ASN A 109 8.64 14.01 9.46
CA ASN A 109 7.69 13.33 10.32
C ASN A 109 6.60 12.70 9.45
N SER A 110 6.02 11.57 9.86
CA SER A 110 4.99 10.95 9.05
C SER A 110 3.91 10.23 9.85
N ILE A 111 2.71 10.21 9.27
CA ILE A 111 1.60 9.39 9.75
C ILE A 111 1.19 8.46 8.60
N GLY A 112 1.15 7.15 8.87
CA GLY A 112 0.55 6.17 7.97
C GLY A 112 -0.74 5.66 8.59
N ASN A 113 -1.80 5.59 7.79
CA ASN A 113 -3.03 4.90 8.16
C ASN A 113 -3.29 3.79 7.15
N ASP A 114 -3.64 2.60 7.63
CA ASP A 114 -4.14 1.53 6.75
C ASP A 114 -5.11 0.63 7.52
N LEU A 115 -6.16 0.15 6.85
CA LEU A 115 -7.13 -0.76 7.45
C LEU A 115 -6.54 -2.17 7.61
N ASN A 116 -5.61 -2.56 6.74
CA ASN A 116 -4.99 -3.87 6.78
C ASN A 116 -3.95 -3.94 7.92
N PRO A 117 -4.19 -4.75 8.98
CA PRO A 117 -3.28 -4.82 10.12
C PRO A 117 -1.89 -5.37 9.76
N LEU A 118 -1.80 -6.21 8.72
CA LEU A 118 -0.50 -6.67 8.22
C LEU A 118 0.25 -5.53 7.53
N ALA A 119 -0.44 -4.72 6.73
CA ALA A 119 0.16 -3.58 6.04
C ALA A 119 0.70 -2.55 7.06
N ALA A 120 -0.11 -2.18 8.05
CA ALA A 120 0.27 -1.32 9.15
C ALA A 120 1.48 -1.87 9.93
N LEU A 121 1.51 -3.17 10.25
CA LEU A 121 2.66 -3.79 10.93
C LEU A 121 3.93 -3.72 10.07
N ILE A 122 3.83 -3.98 8.76
CA ILE A 122 4.98 -3.88 7.84
C ILE A 122 5.49 -2.44 7.80
N ALA A 123 4.59 -1.47 7.66
CA ALA A 123 4.93 -0.05 7.62
C ALA A 123 5.65 0.41 8.90
N LYS A 124 5.17 -0.02 10.07
CA LYS A 124 5.80 0.23 11.36
C LYS A 124 7.22 -0.34 11.40
N VAL A 125 7.39 -1.64 11.14
CA VAL A 125 8.72 -2.29 11.21
C VAL A 125 9.72 -1.68 10.21
N LYS A 126 9.27 -1.26 9.03
CA LYS A 126 10.14 -0.62 8.03
C LYS A 126 10.65 0.77 8.44
N THR A 127 10.05 1.38 9.46
CA THR A 127 10.38 2.72 9.96
C THR A 127 10.86 2.72 11.42
N THR A 128 11.04 1.54 12.04
CA THR A 128 11.59 1.39 13.39
C THR A 128 13.08 1.04 13.35
N LEU A 129 13.89 1.76 14.13
CA LEU A 129 15.29 1.38 14.38
C LEU A 129 15.37 0.50 15.62
N ILE A 130 16.18 -0.55 15.56
CA ILE A 130 16.39 -1.50 16.65
C ILE A 130 17.84 -1.42 17.13
N LYS A 131 18.06 -1.42 18.45
CA LYS A 131 19.40 -1.30 19.03
C LYS A 131 20.22 -2.54 18.76
N LYS A 132 21.54 -2.36 18.60
CA LYS A 132 22.47 -3.46 18.32
C LYS A 132 22.46 -4.54 19.42
N ASP A 133 22.30 -4.16 20.68
CA ASP A 133 22.30 -5.10 21.81
C ASP A 133 21.04 -5.98 21.83
N GLU A 134 19.89 -5.45 21.39
CA GLU A 134 18.65 -6.21 21.25
C GLU A 134 18.78 -7.32 20.18
N PHE A 135 19.56 -7.09 19.12
CA PHE A 135 19.86 -8.14 18.15
C PHE A 135 20.67 -9.29 18.73
N LYS A 136 21.53 -9.04 19.73
CA LYS A 136 22.25 -10.11 20.41
C LYS A 136 21.27 -11.04 21.11
N TYR A 137 20.33 -10.47 21.86
CA TYR A 137 19.27 -11.21 22.53
C TYR A 137 18.40 -12.00 21.52
N LEU A 138 17.96 -11.37 20.42
CA LEU A 138 17.22 -12.07 19.37
C LEU A 138 17.98 -13.28 18.82
N ASN A 139 19.28 -13.12 18.54
CA ASN A 139 20.10 -14.20 18.00
C ASN A 139 20.23 -15.37 18.99
N GLU A 140 20.35 -15.11 20.28
CA GLU A 140 20.37 -16.15 21.32
C GLU A 140 19.04 -16.92 21.38
N LYS A 141 17.90 -16.22 21.30
CA LYS A 141 16.57 -16.86 21.21
C LYS A 141 16.43 -17.72 19.94
N LEU A 142 16.88 -17.24 18.79
CA LEU A 142 16.84 -18.00 17.53
C LEU A 142 17.70 -19.27 17.58
N ILE A 143 18.86 -19.23 18.24
CA ILE A 143 19.71 -20.42 18.44
C ILE A 143 18.97 -21.46 19.31
N LYS A 144 18.33 -21.03 20.39
CA LYS A 144 17.53 -21.93 21.25
C LYS A 144 16.36 -22.53 20.47
N MET A 145 15.59 -21.70 19.77
CA MET A 145 14.48 -22.12 18.90
C MET A 145 14.95 -23.18 17.88
N LYS A 146 16.08 -22.94 17.20
CA LYS A 146 16.63 -23.88 16.22
C LYS A 146 16.98 -25.23 16.85
N LYS A 147 17.59 -25.24 18.05
CA LYS A 147 17.86 -26.49 18.78
C LYS A 147 16.56 -27.25 19.11
N TYR A 148 15.50 -26.57 19.55
CA TYR A 148 14.21 -27.22 19.78
C TYR A 148 13.62 -27.81 18.50
N LEU A 149 13.65 -27.06 17.39
CA LEU A 149 13.19 -27.51 16.09
C LEU A 149 13.94 -28.75 15.58
N ASP A 150 15.24 -28.87 15.90
CA ASP A 150 16.07 -30.01 15.49
C ASP A 150 15.87 -31.24 16.41
N LEU A 151 15.49 -31.04 17.68
CA LEU A 151 15.27 -32.10 18.66
C LEU A 151 13.85 -32.70 18.62
N ASP A 152 12.83 -31.89 18.31
CA ASP A 152 11.42 -32.21 18.53
C ASP A 152 10.67 -32.77 17.30
N TYR A 153 11.30 -33.74 16.61
CA TYR A 153 10.65 -34.42 15.47
C TYR A 153 9.50 -35.37 15.88
N ARG A 154 9.12 -35.49 17.16
CA ARG A 154 8.36 -36.67 17.63
C ARG A 154 7.12 -36.48 18.50
N ASN A 155 6.75 -35.31 19.03
CA ASN A 155 5.49 -35.20 19.78
C ASN A 155 4.65 -34.00 19.34
N ILE A 156 3.62 -34.27 18.54
CA ILE A 156 2.70 -33.25 18.02
C ILE A 156 1.29 -33.72 18.36
N ASP A 157 0.83 -33.34 19.56
CA ASP A 157 -0.51 -33.62 20.08
C ASP A 157 -1.34 -32.35 20.34
N ARG A 158 -0.86 -31.18 19.89
CA ARG A 158 -1.67 -29.94 19.93
C ARG A 158 -2.19 -29.63 18.53
N THR A 159 -3.38 -30.14 18.25
CA THR A 159 -4.17 -29.79 17.07
C THR A 159 -4.56 -28.31 17.17
N ILE A 160 -4.18 -27.49 16.19
CA ILE A 160 -4.65 -26.10 16.10
C ILE A 160 -6.17 -26.13 15.87
N ASN A 161 -6.93 -25.58 16.81
CA ASN A 161 -8.33 -25.27 16.62
C ASN A 161 -8.45 -24.06 15.67
N GLY A 162 -9.31 -24.14 14.64
CA GLY A 162 -9.66 -22.98 13.81
C GLY A 162 -8.94 -22.83 12.47
N LEU A 163 -8.23 -23.85 11.95
CA LEU A 163 -7.74 -23.81 10.57
C LEU A 163 -8.93 -23.80 9.59
N PRO A 164 -9.00 -22.85 8.63
CA PRO A 164 -10.08 -22.80 7.65
C PRO A 164 -10.15 -24.09 6.84
N ASN A 165 -11.33 -24.71 6.77
CA ASN A 165 -11.52 -25.99 6.10
C ASN A 165 -11.58 -25.79 4.59
N ARG A 166 -10.42 -25.65 3.93
CA ARG A 166 -10.30 -25.64 2.45
C ARG A 166 -8.86 -25.88 2.00
N LYS A 167 -8.52 -27.06 1.46
CA LYS A 167 -7.25 -27.40 0.77
C LYS A 167 -5.92 -26.88 1.40
N VAL A 168 -5.93 -26.40 2.65
CA VAL A 168 -4.77 -25.98 3.47
C VAL A 168 -3.86 -27.18 3.77
N SER A 169 -4.41 -28.39 3.66
CA SER A 169 -3.77 -29.65 4.04
C SER A 169 -2.54 -30.06 3.23
N LYS A 170 -2.35 -29.54 1.99
CA LYS A 170 -1.18 -29.94 1.17
C LYS A 170 0.08 -29.12 1.47
N ILE A 171 -0.06 -27.81 1.70
CA ILE A 171 1.07 -26.91 1.97
C ILE A 171 1.42 -26.93 3.45
N PHE A 172 0.43 -26.82 4.34
CA PHE A 172 0.65 -26.82 5.79
C PHE A 172 0.49 -28.24 6.35
N ASN A 173 1.43 -29.11 6.01
CA ASN A 173 1.49 -30.45 6.61
C ASN A 173 1.87 -30.37 8.10
N LYS A 174 1.74 -31.49 8.82
CA LYS A 174 1.98 -31.60 10.26
C LYS A 174 3.36 -31.06 10.70
N THR A 175 4.40 -31.33 9.89
CA THR A 175 5.76 -30.86 10.14
C THR A 175 5.86 -29.34 10.01
N ILE A 176 5.33 -28.77 8.93
CA ILE A 176 5.34 -27.31 8.70
C ILE A 176 4.56 -26.58 9.80
N ILE A 177 3.38 -27.09 10.16
CA ILE A 177 2.56 -26.52 11.24
C ILE A 177 3.37 -26.45 12.54
N SER A 178 4.02 -27.55 12.92
CA SER A 178 4.78 -27.63 14.17
C SER A 178 5.95 -26.63 14.18
N LYS A 179 6.66 -26.50 13.05
CA LYS A 179 7.73 -25.51 12.92
C LYS A 179 7.21 -24.07 13.05
N LEU A 180 6.06 -23.76 12.44
CA LEU A 180 5.46 -22.43 12.52
C LEU A 180 4.96 -22.10 13.92
N GLU A 181 4.39 -23.07 14.65
CA GLU A 181 3.97 -22.89 16.05
C GLU A 181 5.17 -22.61 16.96
N ILE A 182 6.27 -23.39 16.86
CA ILE A 182 7.48 -23.13 17.67
C ILE A 182 8.06 -21.73 17.40
N ILE A 183 8.05 -21.29 16.13
CA ILE A 183 8.44 -19.90 15.80
C ILE A 183 7.49 -18.92 16.48
N ARG A 184 6.17 -19.14 16.40
CA ARG A 184 5.16 -18.26 17.01
C ARG A 184 5.31 -18.18 18.53
N GLU A 185 5.50 -19.31 19.21
CA GLU A 185 5.76 -19.38 20.65
C GLU A 185 7.02 -18.61 21.02
N THR A 186 8.12 -18.80 20.29
CA THR A 186 9.36 -18.04 20.50
C THR A 186 9.14 -16.53 20.38
N LEU A 187 8.32 -16.09 19.41
CA LEU A 187 7.98 -14.68 19.24
C LEU A 187 7.11 -14.16 20.40
N ILE A 188 6.16 -14.96 20.88
CA ILE A 188 5.32 -14.60 22.04
C ILE A 188 6.20 -14.44 23.29
N GLU A 189 7.15 -15.34 23.54
CA GLU A 189 8.11 -15.20 24.65
C GLU A 189 8.89 -13.88 24.55
N ILE A 190 9.40 -13.54 23.35
CA ILE A 190 10.13 -12.28 23.12
C ILE A 190 9.25 -11.07 23.48
N LYS A 191 7.96 -11.12 23.15
CA LYS A 191 6.98 -10.08 23.52
C LYS A 191 6.76 -10.02 25.05
N GLU A 192 6.56 -11.17 25.69
CA GLU A 192 6.31 -11.28 27.13
C GLU A 192 7.52 -10.79 27.96
N GLU A 193 8.74 -10.97 27.44
CA GLU A 193 9.97 -10.43 28.02
C GLU A 193 10.18 -8.92 27.74
N GLY A 194 9.21 -8.25 27.10
CA GLY A 194 9.20 -6.80 26.89
C GLY A 194 9.87 -6.30 25.61
N TYR A 195 10.30 -7.19 24.71
CA TYR A 195 10.97 -6.81 23.46
C TYR A 195 10.00 -6.67 22.29
N TYR A 196 9.12 -5.67 22.36
CA TYR A 196 8.04 -5.46 21.38
C TYR A 196 8.53 -5.22 19.93
N ASP A 197 9.60 -4.46 19.73
CA ASP A 197 10.12 -4.20 18.38
C ASP A 197 10.76 -5.44 17.74
N LEU A 198 11.42 -6.28 18.55
CA LEU A 198 11.92 -7.58 18.10
C LEU A 198 10.77 -8.54 17.77
N PHE A 199 9.70 -8.51 18.56
CA PHE A 199 8.48 -9.27 18.29
C PHE A 199 7.87 -8.87 16.94
N ASP A 200 7.70 -7.57 16.70
CA ASP A 200 7.14 -7.06 15.44
C ASP A 200 8.05 -7.39 14.24
N LEU A 201 9.36 -7.21 14.37
CA LEU A 201 10.35 -7.65 13.36
C LEU A 201 10.21 -9.15 13.06
N GLY A 202 10.10 -9.95 14.12
CA GLY A 202 9.87 -11.39 14.08
C GLY A 202 8.60 -11.76 13.30
N ARG A 203 7.50 -11.08 13.56
CA ARG A 203 6.22 -11.29 12.85
C ARG A 203 6.33 -10.96 11.37
N ILE A 204 7.07 -9.92 10.98
CA ILE A 204 7.27 -9.59 9.56
C ILE A 204 8.14 -10.62 8.86
N ALA A 205 9.19 -11.13 9.52
CA ALA A 205 9.96 -12.24 8.98
C ALA A 205 9.11 -13.51 8.83
N LEU A 206 8.27 -13.84 9.83
CA LEU A 206 7.34 -14.96 9.78
C LEU A 206 6.33 -14.81 8.63
N SER A 207 5.72 -13.62 8.49
CA SER A 207 4.82 -13.29 7.37
C SER A 207 5.51 -13.51 6.02
N SER A 208 6.72 -12.98 5.87
CA SER A 208 7.49 -13.10 4.64
C SER A 208 7.90 -14.55 4.35
N THR A 209 8.09 -15.39 5.37
CA THR A 209 8.27 -16.85 5.25
C THR A 209 7.00 -17.54 4.79
N ILE A 210 5.85 -17.23 5.39
CA ILE A 210 4.54 -17.79 4.99
C ILE A 210 4.22 -17.43 3.55
N TRP A 211 4.48 -16.18 3.14
CA TRP A 211 4.32 -15.76 1.75
C TRP A 211 5.13 -16.65 0.80
N SER A 212 6.43 -16.83 1.09
CA SER A 212 7.29 -17.68 0.28
C SER A 212 6.81 -19.15 0.24
N LEU A 213 6.28 -19.66 1.35
CA LEU A 213 5.72 -21.00 1.44
C LEU A 213 4.47 -21.17 0.56
N VAL A 214 3.56 -20.20 0.59
CA VAL A 214 2.33 -20.21 -0.21
C VAL A 214 2.64 -20.12 -1.71
N GLU A 215 3.57 -19.25 -2.11
CA GLU A 215 3.91 -19.04 -3.52
C GLU A 215 4.69 -20.19 -4.15
N ASN A 216 5.63 -20.81 -3.42
CA ASN A 216 6.51 -21.84 -3.99
C ASN A 216 6.09 -23.28 -3.64
N GLY A 217 5.14 -23.46 -2.72
CA GLY A 217 4.65 -24.78 -2.31
C GLY A 217 5.65 -25.59 -1.48
N ASN A 218 5.72 -26.90 -1.75
CA ASN A 218 6.46 -27.86 -0.94
C ASN A 218 7.98 -27.77 -1.19
N GLY A 219 8.79 -28.08 -0.16
CA GLY A 219 10.26 -28.13 -0.26
C GLY A 219 11.00 -26.94 0.38
N ILE A 220 10.28 -25.96 0.91
CA ILE A 220 10.87 -24.87 1.69
C ILE A 220 11.20 -25.36 3.11
N ASN A 221 12.46 -25.17 3.51
CA ASN A 221 12.86 -25.33 4.90
C ASN A 221 12.46 -24.07 5.70
N VAL A 222 11.31 -24.15 6.38
CA VAL A 222 10.61 -23.01 7.01
C VAL A 222 11.50 -22.26 8.01
N ASP A 223 12.16 -22.97 8.90
CA ASP A 223 12.97 -22.39 9.97
C ASP A 223 14.27 -21.76 9.44
N GLU A 224 14.94 -22.40 8.49
CA GLU A 224 16.11 -21.81 7.82
C GLU A 224 15.74 -20.54 7.05
N LEU A 225 14.61 -20.56 6.33
CA LEU A 225 14.13 -19.39 5.61
C LEU A 225 13.78 -18.25 6.57
N PHE A 226 13.09 -18.54 7.67
CA PHE A 226 12.76 -17.56 8.70
C PHE A 226 14.02 -16.93 9.30
N ILE A 227 14.98 -17.74 9.74
CA ILE A 227 16.25 -17.26 10.30
C ILE A 227 17.02 -16.42 9.26
N LYS A 228 17.05 -16.85 7.99
CA LYS A 228 17.69 -16.10 6.90
C LYS A 228 17.04 -14.73 6.70
N LYS A 229 15.71 -14.64 6.76
CA LYS A 229 14.98 -13.36 6.65
C LYS A 229 15.29 -12.43 7.82
N ILE A 230 15.30 -12.93 9.06
CA ILE A 230 15.70 -12.14 10.24
C ILE A 230 17.11 -11.58 10.06
N LYS A 231 18.09 -12.44 9.71
CA LYS A 231 19.48 -12.00 9.52
C LYS A 231 19.62 -10.92 8.45
N SER A 232 18.90 -11.06 7.34
CA SER A 232 18.83 -10.04 6.28
C SER A 232 18.26 -8.71 6.81
N MET A 233 17.15 -8.76 7.54
CA MET A 233 16.53 -7.56 8.13
C MET A 233 17.45 -6.88 9.15
N GLN A 234 18.13 -7.65 10.02
CA GLN A 234 19.10 -7.12 10.98
C GLN A 234 20.25 -6.37 10.29
N GLN A 235 20.77 -6.93 9.19
CA GLN A 235 21.83 -6.29 8.40
C GLN A 235 21.35 -4.97 7.81
N ILE A 236 20.14 -4.93 7.27
CA ILE A 236 19.54 -3.72 6.70
C ILE A 236 19.30 -2.66 7.77
N LEU A 237 18.73 -3.01 8.93
CA LEU A 237 18.53 -2.06 10.04
C LEU A 237 19.86 -1.52 10.58
N SER A 238 20.90 -2.36 10.59
CA SER A 238 22.26 -1.93 10.93
C SER A 238 22.88 -0.97 9.90
N GLN A 239 22.44 -1.01 8.65
CA GLN A 239 22.82 -0.02 7.63
C GLN A 239 22.01 1.27 7.81
N MET A 240 20.70 1.15 8.02
CA MET A 240 19.79 2.28 8.19
C MET A 240 20.16 3.16 9.39
N SER A 241 20.50 2.55 10.52
CA SER A 241 20.96 3.24 11.75
C SER A 241 22.29 4.00 11.59
N LYS A 242 23.08 3.72 10.55
CA LYS A 242 24.29 4.50 10.24
C LYS A 242 23.95 5.79 9.48
N VAL A 243 22.85 5.77 8.73
CA VAL A 243 22.40 6.91 7.91
C VAL A 243 21.53 7.85 8.75
N ILE A 244 20.66 7.28 9.59
CA ILE A 244 19.70 8.02 10.42
C ILE A 244 20.21 8.12 11.85
N LYS A 245 20.68 9.31 12.24
CA LYS A 245 21.19 9.59 13.59
C LYS A 245 20.10 10.07 14.55
N ASP A 246 19.23 10.94 14.04
CA ASP A 246 18.13 11.52 14.80
C ASP A 246 16.82 11.20 14.07
N PRO A 247 16.14 10.09 14.43
CA PRO A 247 14.99 9.61 13.68
C PRO A 247 13.83 10.62 13.74
N PRO A 248 13.11 10.86 12.62
CA PRO A 248 11.88 11.63 12.67
C PRO A 248 10.75 10.86 13.35
N ASP A 249 9.72 11.60 13.77
CA ASP A 249 8.52 11.02 14.37
C ASP A 249 7.69 10.28 13.32
N VAL A 250 7.41 9.00 13.56
CA VAL A 250 6.59 8.16 12.68
C VAL A 250 5.49 7.51 13.50
N LYS A 251 4.25 7.78 13.10
CA LYS A 251 3.06 7.15 13.68
C LYS A 251 2.39 6.26 12.64
N VAL A 252 2.15 5.00 12.97
CA VAL A 252 1.36 4.08 12.13
C VAL A 252 0.07 3.74 12.86
N ILE A 253 -1.05 3.95 12.17
CA ILE A 253 -2.41 3.74 12.66
C ILE A 253 -3.02 2.59 11.84
N CYS A 254 -3.49 1.56 12.53
CA CYS A 254 -4.35 0.55 11.91
C CYS A 254 -5.79 1.07 11.99
N GLY A 255 -6.31 1.67 10.92
CA GLY A 255 -7.55 2.44 10.96
C GLY A 255 -8.18 2.65 9.59
N ASP A 256 -9.45 3.07 9.60
CA ASP A 256 -10.22 3.32 8.38
C ASP A 256 -9.93 4.71 7.81
N ALA A 257 -9.56 4.78 6.54
CA ALA A 257 -9.27 6.04 5.85
C ALA A 257 -10.50 6.97 5.72
N ARG A 258 -11.72 6.40 5.84
CA ARG A 258 -12.99 7.14 5.86
C ARG A 258 -13.23 7.88 7.19
N ASN A 259 -12.41 7.61 8.21
CA ASN A 259 -12.45 8.25 9.53
C ASN A 259 -11.05 8.32 10.15
N LEU A 260 -10.27 9.34 9.79
CA LEU A 260 -8.90 9.49 10.24
C LEU A 260 -8.83 10.02 11.68
N SER A 261 -8.20 9.26 12.57
CA SER A 261 -7.90 9.70 13.95
C SER A 261 -6.70 10.67 14.01
N ILE A 262 -6.82 11.78 13.29
CA ILE A 262 -5.78 12.80 13.06
C ILE A 262 -6.42 14.19 13.22
N GLU A 263 -5.68 15.12 13.80
CA GLU A 263 -6.12 16.51 14.02
C GLU A 263 -6.35 17.26 12.69
N ASN A 264 -7.33 18.16 12.68
CA ASN A 264 -7.60 19.04 11.54
C ASN A 264 -6.37 19.89 11.22
N ASN A 265 -6.12 20.17 9.94
CA ASN A 265 -5.09 21.11 9.50
C ASN A 265 -3.69 20.84 10.11
N SER A 266 -3.32 19.58 10.28
CA SER A 266 -2.08 19.15 10.94
C SER A 266 -1.03 18.56 10.00
N ILE A 267 -1.39 18.33 8.72
CA ILE A 267 -0.56 17.67 7.70
C ILE A 267 -0.03 18.67 6.67
N ASP A 268 1.22 18.51 6.25
CA ASP A 268 1.90 19.37 5.27
C ASP A 268 1.92 18.80 3.85
N LEU A 269 1.77 17.48 3.69
CA LEU A 269 1.64 16.80 2.40
C LEU A 269 0.85 15.51 2.58
N ILE A 270 -0.11 15.25 1.70
CA ILE A 270 -0.69 13.91 1.54
C ILE A 270 -0.16 13.30 0.26
N ILE A 271 0.34 12.06 0.34
CA ILE A 271 0.66 11.25 -0.83
C ILE A 271 0.31 9.78 -0.60
N THR A 272 -0.42 9.20 -1.54
CA THR A 272 -0.94 7.84 -1.40
C THR A 272 -1.22 7.17 -2.73
N SER A 273 -1.40 5.86 -2.68
CA SER A 273 -1.88 5.02 -3.77
C SER A 273 -3.00 4.15 -3.21
N PRO A 274 -4.27 4.60 -3.30
CA PRO A 274 -5.41 3.85 -2.76
C PRO A 274 -5.55 2.49 -3.47
N PRO A 275 -6.30 1.54 -2.89
CA PRO A 275 -6.70 0.34 -3.61
C PRO A 275 -7.45 0.74 -4.89
N TYR A 276 -7.11 0.13 -6.02
CA TYR A 276 -7.81 0.41 -7.28
C TYR A 276 -9.05 -0.49 -7.37
N VAL A 277 -10.19 0.11 -7.70
CA VAL A 277 -11.43 -0.65 -7.89
C VAL A 277 -11.20 -1.79 -8.86
N ASN A 278 -11.63 -2.98 -8.46
CA ASN A 278 -11.57 -4.17 -9.29
C ASN A 278 -10.15 -4.72 -9.60
N ALA A 279 -9.11 -4.28 -8.88
CA ALA A 279 -7.73 -4.67 -9.17
C ALA A 279 -7.20 -5.85 -8.35
N LEU A 280 -7.44 -5.86 -7.04
CA LEU A 280 -6.92 -6.88 -6.12
C LEU A 280 -7.80 -7.03 -4.89
N ASP A 281 -8.05 -8.26 -4.45
CA ASP A 281 -8.66 -8.56 -3.16
C ASP A 281 -7.54 -8.79 -2.12
N TYR A 282 -7.14 -7.77 -1.36
CA TYR A 282 -6.04 -7.90 -0.41
C TYR A 282 -6.37 -8.88 0.72
N TYR A 283 -7.64 -8.98 1.12
CA TYR A 283 -8.05 -9.98 2.11
C TYR A 283 -7.68 -11.40 1.67
N ARG A 284 -7.93 -11.76 0.39
CA ARG A 284 -7.62 -13.10 -0.13
C ARG A 284 -6.12 -13.35 -0.15
N VAL A 285 -5.36 -12.36 -0.59
CA VAL A 285 -3.90 -12.46 -0.74
C VAL A 285 -3.22 -12.61 0.62
N HIS A 286 -3.71 -11.92 1.65
CA HIS A 286 -3.10 -11.94 2.98
C HIS A 286 -3.73 -12.94 3.95
N MET A 287 -4.74 -13.71 3.54
CA MET A 287 -5.50 -14.61 4.40
C MET A 287 -4.61 -15.53 5.27
N TYR A 288 -3.63 -16.21 4.67
CA TYR A 288 -2.74 -17.11 5.42
C TYR A 288 -1.81 -16.36 6.36
N ASN A 289 -1.32 -15.19 5.96
CA ASN A 289 -0.46 -14.35 6.79
C ASN A 289 -1.23 -13.86 8.03
N MET A 290 -2.44 -13.35 7.83
CA MET A 290 -3.29 -12.86 8.91
C MET A 290 -3.66 -13.97 9.91
N LEU A 291 -3.99 -15.16 9.40
CA LEU A 291 -4.29 -16.33 10.24
C LEU A 291 -3.12 -16.68 11.18
N TRP A 292 -1.91 -16.86 10.64
CA TRP A 292 -0.73 -17.24 11.42
C TRP A 292 -0.24 -16.14 12.36
N LEU A 293 -0.54 -14.88 12.05
CA LEU A 293 -0.21 -13.75 12.89
C LEU A 293 -1.30 -13.42 13.91
N GLY A 294 -2.41 -14.16 13.96
CA GLY A 294 -3.52 -13.92 14.88
C GLY A 294 -4.21 -12.57 14.65
N MET A 295 -4.35 -12.16 13.38
CA MET A 295 -5.02 -10.91 12.99
C MET A 295 -6.49 -11.17 12.62
N ASP A 296 -7.34 -10.18 12.86
CA ASP A 296 -8.77 -10.26 12.54
C ASP A 296 -9.02 -10.14 11.03
N PHE A 297 -9.09 -11.30 10.38
CA PHE A 297 -9.32 -11.43 8.95
C PHE A 297 -10.74 -11.01 8.53
N ASP A 298 -11.75 -11.35 9.33
CA ASP A 298 -13.15 -11.10 8.96
C ASP A 298 -13.50 -9.62 9.06
N LEU A 299 -12.98 -8.93 10.09
CA LEU A 299 -13.07 -7.48 10.17
C LEU A 299 -12.43 -6.82 8.95
N PHE A 300 -11.19 -7.18 8.61
CA PHE A 300 -10.53 -6.60 7.43
C PHE A 300 -11.31 -6.86 6.14
N ARG A 301 -11.73 -8.10 5.90
CA ARG A 301 -12.50 -8.49 4.71
C ARG A 301 -13.81 -7.70 4.57
N LYS A 302 -14.48 -7.38 5.67
CA LYS A 302 -15.78 -6.69 5.66
C LYS A 302 -15.66 -5.20 5.33
N HIS A 303 -14.55 -4.57 5.73
CA HIS A 303 -14.36 -3.12 5.63
C HIS A 303 -13.40 -2.67 4.52
N GLU A 304 -12.73 -3.60 3.84
CA GLU A 304 -11.81 -3.32 2.73
C GLU A 304 -12.47 -2.51 1.60
N ILE A 305 -11.81 -1.42 1.19
CA ILE A 305 -12.23 -0.58 0.08
C ILE A 305 -11.91 -1.27 -1.25
N GLY A 306 -12.90 -1.39 -2.12
CA GLY A 306 -12.73 -1.95 -3.48
C GLY A 306 -12.70 -3.48 -3.55
N GLY A 307 -12.98 -4.18 -2.44
CA GLY A 307 -13.03 -5.65 -2.39
C GLY A 307 -14.23 -6.25 -3.13
N HIS A 308 -13.99 -7.28 -3.95
CA HIS A 308 -14.98 -7.83 -4.88
C HIS A 308 -16.06 -8.71 -4.24
N SER A 309 -15.90 -9.06 -2.96
CA SER A 309 -16.57 -10.23 -2.37
C SER A 309 -18.09 -10.11 -2.25
N HIS A 310 -18.63 -8.90 -2.41
CA HIS A 310 -20.03 -8.58 -2.12
C HIS A 310 -20.93 -8.48 -3.37
N PHE A 311 -20.39 -8.12 -4.54
CA PHE A 311 -21.20 -7.70 -5.70
C PHE A 311 -20.94 -8.53 -6.96
N ILE A 312 -21.15 -9.84 -6.87
CA ILE A 312 -20.90 -10.77 -7.99
C ILE A 312 -21.92 -10.58 -9.13
N ASN A 313 -23.18 -10.27 -8.82
CA ASN A 313 -24.26 -10.20 -9.81
C ASN A 313 -24.23 -8.91 -10.65
N ASN A 314 -24.05 -7.77 -9.99
CA ASN A 314 -23.94 -6.46 -10.62
C ASN A 314 -22.68 -5.76 -10.11
N ARG A 315 -21.60 -5.88 -10.88
CA ARG A 315 -20.31 -5.30 -10.51
C ARG A 315 -20.31 -3.76 -10.51
N PHE A 316 -21.22 -3.08 -11.21
CA PHE A 316 -21.28 -1.62 -11.15
C PHE A 316 -21.70 -1.09 -9.76
N ARG A 317 -22.30 -1.93 -8.91
CA ARG A 317 -22.52 -1.62 -7.49
C ARG A 317 -21.22 -1.53 -6.69
N LEU A 318 -20.21 -2.33 -7.06
CA LEU A 318 -18.85 -2.21 -6.51
C LEU A 318 -18.24 -0.83 -6.86
N LEU A 319 -18.50 -0.34 -8.07
CA LEU A 319 -18.02 0.99 -8.47
C LEU A 319 -18.68 2.08 -7.63
N SER A 320 -20.00 2.06 -7.43
CA SER A 320 -20.67 3.05 -6.59
C SER A 320 -20.23 3.01 -5.13
N GLU A 321 -20.08 1.83 -4.52
CA GLU A 321 -19.55 1.67 -3.16
C GLU A 321 -18.13 2.27 -3.08
N TYR A 322 -17.25 1.89 -4.00
CA TYR A 322 -15.88 2.40 -4.08
C TYR A 322 -15.82 3.92 -4.23
N LEU A 323 -16.65 4.52 -5.10
CA LEU A 323 -16.69 5.97 -5.27
C LEU A 323 -17.15 6.67 -3.99
N GLY A 324 -18.11 6.08 -3.25
CA GLY A 324 -18.53 6.57 -1.95
C GLY A 324 -17.39 6.53 -0.93
N ASP A 325 -16.73 5.39 -0.79
CA ASP A 325 -15.61 5.20 0.14
C ASP A 325 -14.43 6.14 -0.15
N MET A 326 -14.09 6.31 -1.42
CA MET A 326 -13.03 7.23 -1.83
C MET A 326 -13.42 8.68 -1.60
N LEU A 327 -14.66 9.09 -1.88
CA LEU A 327 -15.14 10.44 -1.59
C LEU A 327 -15.05 10.75 -0.09
N ARG A 328 -15.49 9.83 0.79
CA ARG A 328 -15.36 9.98 2.25
C ARG A 328 -13.91 10.11 2.69
N SER A 329 -13.04 9.26 2.14
CA SER A 329 -11.61 9.32 2.42
C SER A 329 -10.99 10.65 1.95
N MET A 330 -11.40 11.18 0.79
CA MET A 330 -10.94 12.47 0.30
C MET A 330 -11.47 13.65 1.12
N ILE A 331 -12.67 13.56 1.69
CA ILE A 331 -13.18 14.54 2.67
C ILE A 331 -12.28 14.57 3.90
N GLU A 332 -11.90 13.41 4.43
CA GLU A 332 -10.96 13.31 5.55
C GLU A 332 -9.56 13.84 5.19
N MET A 333 -9.08 13.56 3.97
CA MET A 333 -7.83 14.14 3.45
C MET A 333 -7.89 15.67 3.41
N ASN A 334 -9.01 16.27 2.98
CA ASN A 334 -9.18 17.73 3.05
C ASN A 334 -9.13 18.19 4.51
N ARG A 335 -9.89 17.58 5.41
CA ARG A 335 -9.98 17.96 6.82
C ARG A 335 -8.61 18.04 7.52
N VAL A 336 -7.74 17.05 7.30
CA VAL A 336 -6.45 16.96 8.01
C VAL A 336 -5.32 17.75 7.35
N LEU A 337 -5.42 18.03 6.05
CA LEU A 337 -4.41 18.78 5.30
C LEU A 337 -4.49 20.27 5.60
N LYS A 338 -3.36 20.94 5.80
CA LYS A 338 -3.32 22.41 5.94
C LYS A 338 -3.74 23.11 4.64
N ARG A 339 -4.33 24.30 4.75
CA ARG A 339 -4.61 25.18 3.61
C ARG A 339 -3.35 25.43 2.77
N ASP A 340 -3.53 25.51 1.46
CA ASP A 340 -2.49 25.71 0.43
C ASP A 340 -1.43 24.61 0.32
N LYS A 341 -1.59 23.49 1.06
CA LYS A 341 -0.76 22.29 0.89
C LYS A 341 -1.37 21.33 -0.14
N PHE A 342 -0.57 20.34 -0.52
CA PHE A 342 -0.87 19.44 -1.63
C PHE A 342 -1.34 18.06 -1.16
N CYS A 343 -2.30 17.50 -1.89
CA CYS A 343 -2.72 16.11 -1.81
C CYS A 343 -2.44 15.44 -3.17
N VAL A 344 -1.78 14.29 -3.12
CA VAL A 344 -1.31 13.56 -4.30
C VAL A 344 -1.83 12.13 -4.25
N ILE A 345 -2.58 11.74 -5.29
CA ILE A 345 -3.15 10.39 -5.40
C ILE A 345 -2.61 9.74 -6.67
N VAL A 346 -1.91 8.61 -6.50
CA VAL A 346 -1.48 7.74 -7.60
C VAL A 346 -2.56 6.71 -7.85
N VAL A 347 -3.08 6.64 -9.07
CA VAL A 347 -4.16 5.71 -9.42
C VAL A 347 -4.04 5.17 -10.84
N GLY A 348 -4.25 3.87 -10.99
CA GLY A 348 -4.31 3.19 -12.27
C GLY A 348 -5.73 3.14 -12.82
N ASN A 349 -5.84 3.04 -14.15
CA ASN A 349 -7.10 2.69 -14.79
C ASN A 349 -7.42 1.22 -14.51
N SER A 350 -8.69 0.93 -14.24
CA SER A 350 -9.20 -0.44 -14.10
C SER A 350 -10.32 -0.72 -15.09
N SER A 351 -10.89 -1.91 -15.02
CA SER A 351 -11.89 -2.37 -15.97
C SER A 351 -13.01 -3.09 -15.25
N LEU A 352 -14.26 -2.81 -15.60
CA LEU A 352 -15.43 -3.43 -15.00
C LEU A 352 -16.44 -3.78 -16.09
N GLU A 353 -16.80 -5.06 -16.23
CA GLU A 353 -17.73 -5.52 -17.28
C GLU A 353 -17.38 -4.96 -18.67
N TYR A 354 -16.09 -4.99 -19.03
CA TYR A 354 -15.50 -4.46 -20.28
C TYR A 354 -15.48 -2.95 -20.45
N GLU A 355 -15.96 -2.19 -19.47
CA GLU A 355 -15.92 -0.74 -19.44
C GLU A 355 -14.64 -0.25 -18.75
N LEU A 356 -14.04 0.80 -19.29
CA LEU A 356 -12.86 1.44 -18.71
C LEU A 356 -13.27 2.31 -17.52
N ILE A 357 -12.60 2.12 -16.39
CA ILE A 357 -12.77 2.95 -15.20
C ILE A 357 -11.57 3.88 -15.09
N GLU A 358 -11.80 5.15 -15.40
CA GLU A 358 -10.79 6.22 -15.35
C GLU A 358 -10.82 6.92 -13.98
N SER A 359 -10.35 6.22 -12.94
CA SER A 359 -10.41 6.68 -11.54
C SER A 359 -9.89 8.10 -11.33
N HIS A 360 -8.84 8.51 -12.05
CA HIS A 360 -8.28 9.85 -11.95
C HIS A 360 -9.29 10.96 -12.33
N LYS A 361 -10.21 10.70 -13.27
CA LYS A 361 -11.28 11.64 -13.65
C LYS A 361 -12.32 11.77 -12.54
N PHE A 362 -12.76 10.64 -11.98
CA PHE A 362 -13.68 10.65 -10.83
C PHE A 362 -13.10 11.42 -9.65
N PHE A 363 -11.83 11.19 -9.30
CA PHE A 363 -11.18 11.91 -8.19
C PHE A 363 -11.03 13.41 -8.47
N THR A 364 -10.73 13.79 -9.72
CA THR A 364 -10.65 15.19 -10.13
C THR A 364 -12.00 15.90 -10.00
N GLU A 365 -13.11 15.25 -10.37
CA GLU A 365 -14.45 15.81 -10.20
C GLU A 365 -14.88 15.86 -8.72
N MET A 366 -14.59 14.82 -7.93
CA MET A 366 -14.82 14.82 -6.49
C MET A 366 -14.08 15.96 -5.81
N ALA A 367 -12.80 16.17 -6.13
CA ALA A 367 -11.94 17.20 -5.54
C ALA A 367 -12.59 18.60 -5.60
N LYS A 368 -13.18 18.96 -6.74
CA LYS A 368 -13.87 20.24 -6.95
C LYS A 368 -15.06 20.45 -6.02
N LYS A 369 -15.70 19.37 -5.55
CA LYS A 369 -16.88 19.41 -4.67
C LYS A 369 -16.52 19.52 -3.19
N ILE A 370 -15.24 19.32 -2.82
CA ILE A 370 -14.79 19.19 -1.43
C ILE A 370 -13.61 20.10 -1.09
N GLY A 371 -13.45 21.23 -1.78
CA GLY A 371 -12.47 22.28 -1.44
C GLY A 371 -11.03 22.04 -1.95
N PHE A 372 -10.84 21.04 -2.82
CA PHE A 372 -9.58 20.84 -3.54
C PHE A 372 -9.65 21.44 -4.95
N ILE A 373 -8.54 22.02 -5.40
CA ILE A 373 -8.34 22.38 -6.81
C ILE A 373 -7.37 21.38 -7.45
N PRO A 374 -7.79 20.62 -8.45
CA PRO A 374 -6.88 19.82 -9.28
C PRO A 374 -5.89 20.73 -10.01
N ILE A 375 -4.60 20.51 -9.81
CA ILE A 375 -3.53 21.31 -10.40
C ILE A 375 -2.96 20.62 -11.64
N LYS A 376 -2.68 19.33 -11.54
CA LYS A 376 -2.02 18.56 -12.60
C LYS A 376 -2.39 17.09 -12.51
N THR A 377 -2.50 16.43 -13.66
CA THR A 377 -2.59 14.98 -13.77
C THR A 377 -1.42 14.50 -14.62
N ILE A 378 -0.54 13.71 -14.04
CA ILE A 378 0.67 13.22 -14.69
C ILE A 378 0.45 11.78 -15.10
N PHE A 379 0.64 11.47 -16.38
CA PHE A 379 0.58 10.10 -16.90
C PHE A 379 1.95 9.43 -16.81
N ARG A 380 1.97 8.14 -16.48
CA ARG A 380 3.18 7.30 -16.54
C ARG A 380 2.87 5.88 -16.97
N ASN A 381 3.87 5.22 -17.54
CA ASN A 381 3.83 3.79 -17.80
C ASN A 381 4.44 3.03 -16.61
N ILE A 382 3.93 1.82 -16.38
CA ILE A 382 4.49 0.86 -15.42
C ILE A 382 5.42 -0.09 -16.16
N ASP A 383 6.66 -0.21 -15.70
CA ASP A 383 7.61 -1.21 -16.21
C ASP A 383 7.09 -2.63 -15.97
N LYS A 384 6.81 -3.35 -17.07
CA LYS A 384 6.26 -4.71 -17.07
C LYS A 384 7.15 -5.73 -16.40
N THR A 385 8.46 -5.48 -16.34
CA THR A 385 9.46 -6.40 -15.75
C THR A 385 9.58 -6.27 -14.23
N ARG A 386 8.98 -5.22 -13.64
CA ARG A 386 9.12 -4.87 -12.22
C ARG A 386 7.78 -4.76 -11.49
N LYS A 387 6.71 -5.33 -12.07
CA LYS A 387 5.41 -5.39 -11.42
C LYS A 387 5.51 -6.21 -10.14
N TYR A 388 5.12 -5.60 -9.02
CA TYR A 388 4.96 -6.29 -7.73
C TYR A 388 3.61 -7.02 -7.66
N THR A 389 3.16 -7.58 -8.78
CA THR A 389 1.92 -8.34 -8.91
C THR A 389 2.25 -9.64 -9.64
N SER A 390 1.68 -10.75 -9.19
CA SER A 390 1.76 -12.01 -9.94
C SER A 390 1.13 -11.81 -11.32
N ALA A 391 1.53 -12.63 -12.30
CA ALA A 391 1.08 -12.52 -13.70
C ALA A 391 -0.46 -12.51 -13.86
N ASP A 392 -1.19 -12.99 -12.84
CA ASP A 392 -2.65 -13.09 -12.80
C ASP A 392 -3.35 -11.85 -12.22
N ILE A 393 -2.64 -11.00 -11.48
CA ILE A 393 -3.20 -9.82 -10.80
C ILE A 393 -3.05 -8.61 -11.74
N GLY A 394 -3.98 -8.48 -12.68
CA GLY A 394 -4.29 -7.25 -13.41
C GLY A 394 -3.16 -6.65 -14.27
N LYS A 395 -3.35 -6.64 -15.60
CA LYS A 395 -2.46 -5.94 -16.56
C LYS A 395 -2.59 -4.41 -16.48
N ILE A 396 -2.42 -3.79 -15.32
CA ILE A 396 -2.37 -2.32 -15.22
C ILE A 396 -0.99 -1.92 -15.71
N ASP A 397 -0.93 -1.28 -16.88
CA ASP A 397 0.30 -0.85 -17.55
C ASP A 397 0.49 0.67 -17.44
N GLU A 398 -0.50 1.38 -16.92
CA GLU A 398 -0.61 2.84 -16.91
C GLU A 398 -1.11 3.33 -15.56
N GLU A 399 -0.52 4.41 -15.08
CA GLU A 399 -0.89 5.10 -13.84
C GLU A 399 -0.96 6.61 -14.05
N TYR A 400 -1.81 7.25 -13.25
CA TYR A 400 -2.01 8.68 -13.22
C TYR A 400 -1.68 9.19 -11.83
N ILE A 401 -0.92 10.27 -11.74
CA ILE A 401 -0.62 10.96 -10.49
C ILE A 401 -1.43 12.26 -10.49
N VAL A 402 -2.49 12.27 -9.69
CA VAL A 402 -3.39 13.42 -9.53
C VAL A 402 -2.84 14.31 -8.43
N VAL A 403 -2.40 15.51 -8.80
CA VAL A 403 -1.89 16.54 -7.90
C VAL A 403 -2.97 17.59 -7.69
N MET A 404 -3.39 17.79 -6.46
CA MET A 404 -4.40 18.78 -6.09
C MET A 404 -3.93 19.60 -4.88
N GLN A 405 -4.43 20.83 -4.79
CA GLN A 405 -4.11 21.76 -3.70
C GLN A 405 -5.37 22.07 -2.91
N LYS A 406 -5.28 22.05 -1.57
CA LYS A 406 -6.39 22.49 -0.72
C LYS A 406 -6.48 24.01 -0.75
N LYS A 407 -7.63 24.54 -1.17
CA LYS A 407 -7.88 26.00 -1.17
C LYS A 407 -8.96 26.41 -0.19
N GLU A 408 -9.91 25.53 0.03
CA GLU A 408 -11.04 25.75 0.93
C GLU A 408 -11.12 24.59 1.92
N GLU A 409 -11.54 24.92 3.14
CA GLU A 409 -11.91 23.93 4.14
C GLU A 409 -13.22 23.27 3.71
N THR A 410 -13.28 21.94 3.70
CA THR A 410 -14.56 21.26 3.55
C THR A 410 -15.44 21.52 4.77
N HIS A 411 -16.68 21.96 4.53
CA HIS A 411 -17.73 22.04 5.56
C HIS A 411 -18.58 20.77 5.64
N ILE A 412 -18.28 19.78 4.80
CA ILE A 412 -18.96 18.49 4.74
C ILE A 412 -18.18 17.47 5.55
N PHE A 413 -18.90 16.65 6.32
CA PHE A 413 -18.33 15.55 7.08
C PHE A 413 -18.34 14.24 6.27
N ALA A 414 -17.34 13.38 6.51
CA ALA A 414 -17.23 12.11 5.80
C ALA A 414 -18.40 11.14 6.09
N ASN A 415 -19.19 11.37 7.13
CA ASN A 415 -20.40 10.59 7.45
C ASN A 415 -21.70 11.20 6.89
N ASP A 416 -21.64 12.26 6.08
CA ASP A 416 -22.82 12.82 5.41
C ASP A 416 -23.24 11.95 4.22
N ASP A 417 -24.08 10.95 4.50
CA ASP A 417 -24.57 10.00 3.51
C ASP A 417 -25.37 10.66 2.38
N ASN A 418 -26.07 11.76 2.67
CA ASN A 418 -26.88 12.45 1.66
C ASN A 418 -25.98 13.14 0.64
N PHE A 419 -24.96 13.87 1.11
CA PHE A 419 -23.98 14.50 0.24
C PHE A 419 -23.23 13.45 -0.58
N VAL A 420 -22.70 12.40 0.07
CA VAL A 420 -21.94 11.35 -0.63
C VAL A 420 -22.83 10.67 -1.68
N SER A 421 -24.08 10.32 -1.34
CA SER A 421 -25.02 9.71 -2.28
C SER A 421 -25.31 10.62 -3.48
N GLN A 422 -25.46 11.92 -3.26
CA GLN A 422 -25.71 12.88 -4.33
C GLN A 422 -24.54 12.93 -5.31
N ILE A 423 -23.31 13.09 -4.81
CA ILE A 423 -22.12 13.18 -5.65
C ILE A 423 -21.86 11.87 -6.40
N VAL A 424 -21.94 10.72 -5.73
CA VAL A 424 -21.76 9.41 -6.39
C VAL A 424 -22.81 9.19 -7.48
N LYS A 425 -24.06 9.63 -7.27
CA LYS A 425 -25.11 9.56 -8.29
C LYS A 425 -24.81 10.44 -9.50
N GLU A 426 -24.33 11.67 -9.30
CA GLU A 426 -23.88 12.56 -10.38
C GLU A 426 -22.78 11.90 -11.23
N LEU A 427 -21.77 11.34 -10.57
CA LEU A 427 -20.65 10.66 -11.23
C LEU A 427 -21.08 9.41 -12.00
N MET A 428 -21.94 8.58 -11.41
CA MET A 428 -22.45 7.36 -12.05
C MET A 428 -23.38 7.67 -13.23
N LEU A 429 -24.16 8.75 -13.18
CA LEU A 429 -24.96 9.22 -14.31
C LEU A 429 -24.06 9.68 -15.47
N HIS A 430 -23.00 10.44 -15.19
CA HIS A 430 -22.04 10.84 -16.21
C HIS A 430 -21.36 9.62 -16.85
N PHE A 431 -20.93 8.67 -16.03
CA PHE A 431 -20.34 7.41 -16.49
C PHE A 431 -21.29 6.59 -17.37
N LYS A 432 -22.58 6.54 -17.01
CA LYS A 432 -23.63 5.90 -17.83
C LYS A 432 -23.72 6.55 -19.21
N GLU A 433 -23.73 7.88 -19.30
CA GLU A 433 -23.78 8.58 -20.59
C GLU A 433 -22.50 8.36 -21.42
N GLN A 434 -21.34 8.31 -20.79
CA GLN A 434 -20.09 7.94 -21.46
C GLN A 434 -20.19 6.55 -22.11
N ILE A 435 -20.71 5.56 -21.39
CA ILE A 435 -20.87 4.19 -21.92
C ILE A 435 -21.91 4.11 -23.02
N LYS A 436 -23.00 4.90 -22.96
CA LYS A 436 -23.96 4.96 -24.08
C LYS A 436 -23.29 5.41 -25.38
N ASN A 437 -22.39 6.37 -25.28
CA ASN A 437 -21.69 6.94 -26.44
C ASN A 437 -20.53 6.06 -26.93
N ASN A 438 -19.82 5.41 -26.01
CA ASN A 438 -18.63 4.61 -26.33
C ASN A 438 -18.50 3.40 -25.39
N PRO A 439 -19.28 2.32 -25.63
CA PRO A 439 -19.26 1.13 -24.79
C PRO A 439 -18.06 0.22 -25.11
N GLY A 440 -17.59 -0.54 -24.13
CA GLY A 440 -16.55 -1.55 -24.32
C GLY A 440 -15.15 -0.95 -24.49
N THR A 441 -14.89 0.21 -23.90
CA THR A 441 -13.60 0.94 -24.00
C THR A 441 -12.41 0.19 -23.40
N SER A 442 -12.65 -0.84 -22.57
CA SER A 442 -11.60 -1.62 -21.94
C SER A 442 -11.50 -3.07 -22.46
N THR A 443 -11.92 -3.30 -23.69
CA THR A 443 -12.08 -4.64 -24.27
C THR A 443 -10.80 -5.46 -24.41
N ARG A 444 -9.59 -4.87 -24.37
CA ARG A 444 -8.26 -5.54 -24.32
C ARG A 444 -8.19 -6.91 -25.04
N GLY A 445 -8.64 -6.95 -26.30
CA GLY A 445 -8.60 -8.14 -27.17
C GLY A 445 -9.82 -9.07 -27.11
N LYS A 446 -10.76 -8.88 -26.17
CA LYS A 446 -12.07 -9.55 -26.16
C LYS A 446 -13.09 -8.68 -26.89
N LYS A 447 -13.89 -9.25 -27.79
CA LYS A 447 -14.99 -8.55 -28.47
C LYS A 447 -16.34 -9.02 -27.90
N PRO A 448 -16.84 -8.45 -26.78
CA PRO A 448 -18.17 -8.77 -26.27
C PRO A 448 -19.23 -8.39 -27.30
N SER A 449 -20.40 -9.05 -27.26
CA SER A 449 -21.51 -8.72 -28.15
C SER A 449 -22.11 -7.36 -27.79
N ASN A 450 -22.66 -6.65 -28.80
CA ASN A 450 -23.39 -5.39 -28.57
C ASN A 450 -24.54 -5.57 -27.56
N GLU A 451 -25.24 -6.70 -27.61
CA GLU A 451 -26.29 -7.03 -26.63
C GLU A 451 -25.74 -7.09 -25.19
N ARG A 452 -24.54 -7.63 -24.99
CA ARG A 452 -23.91 -7.68 -23.66
C ARG A 452 -23.54 -6.29 -23.17
N LEU A 453 -23.01 -5.44 -24.06
CA LEU A 453 -22.64 -4.06 -23.72
C LEU A 453 -23.88 -3.21 -23.43
N LEU A 454 -24.98 -3.40 -24.17
CA LEU A 454 -26.25 -2.71 -23.89
C LEU A 454 -26.79 -3.05 -22.48
N LYS A 455 -26.61 -4.29 -22.02
CA LYS A 455 -26.97 -4.69 -20.64
C LYS A 455 -26.17 -3.95 -19.57
N ASN A 456 -25.00 -3.37 -19.88
CA ASN A 456 -24.28 -2.56 -18.91
C ASN A 456 -25.05 -1.29 -18.53
N ILE A 457 -25.79 -0.69 -19.46
CA ILE A 457 -26.60 0.51 -19.19
C ILE A 457 -27.70 0.22 -18.16
N ASP A 458 -28.36 -0.92 -18.27
CA ASP A 458 -29.39 -1.35 -17.33
C ASP A 458 -28.78 -1.64 -15.95
N LYS A 459 -27.66 -2.37 -15.92
CA LYS A 459 -26.93 -2.66 -14.68
C LYS A 459 -26.43 -1.39 -13.98
N ILE A 460 -25.97 -0.39 -14.73
CA ILE A 460 -25.55 0.90 -14.15
C ILE A 460 -26.77 1.65 -13.60
N SER A 461 -27.93 1.57 -14.27
CA SER A 461 -29.16 2.17 -13.78
C SER A 461 -29.61 1.54 -12.44
N GLU A 462 -29.58 0.21 -12.35
CA GLU A 462 -29.83 -0.52 -11.11
C GLU A 462 -28.83 -0.12 -10.01
N ALA A 463 -27.53 -0.01 -10.35
CA ALA A 463 -26.52 0.41 -9.39
C ALA A 463 -26.78 1.83 -8.87
N ILE A 464 -27.19 2.75 -9.74
CA ILE A 464 -27.55 4.13 -9.37
C ILE A 464 -28.72 4.16 -8.38
N GLU A 465 -29.74 3.34 -8.57
CA GLU A 465 -30.89 3.24 -7.66
C GLU A 465 -30.49 2.72 -6.27
N LYS A 466 -29.45 1.88 -6.23
CA LYS A 466 -28.94 1.24 -5.00
C LYS A 466 -27.87 2.03 -4.27
N ILE A 467 -27.39 3.16 -4.81
CA ILE A 467 -26.39 4.03 -4.16
C ILE A 467 -26.71 4.30 -2.69
N PRO A 468 -27.93 4.75 -2.29
CA PRO A 468 -28.20 5.11 -0.88
C PRO A 468 -28.07 3.95 0.11
N GLU A 469 -28.16 2.71 -0.37
CA GLU A 469 -27.94 1.48 0.39
C GLU A 469 -26.45 1.10 0.38
N ASP A 470 -25.83 1.10 -0.81
CA ASP A 470 -24.50 0.53 -1.05
C ASP A 470 -23.35 1.37 -0.49
N ILE A 471 -23.48 2.70 -0.40
CA ILE A 471 -22.39 3.59 0.06
C ILE A 471 -22.30 3.72 1.58
N ARG A 472 -23.22 3.09 2.33
CA ARG A 472 -23.24 3.19 3.79
C ARG A 472 -22.09 2.35 4.34
N ILE A 473 -21.34 2.95 5.27
CA ILE A 473 -20.29 2.21 5.97
C ILE A 473 -20.99 1.13 6.80
N LYS A 474 -20.57 -0.12 6.59
CA LYS A 474 -21.10 -1.28 7.30
C LYS A 474 -20.71 -1.19 8.77
N GLU A 475 -21.65 -1.49 9.68
CA GLU A 475 -21.41 -1.53 11.14
C GLU A 475 -20.38 -2.57 11.57
#